data_AF-A0A6B9YPT1-F1
#
_entry.id   AF-A0A6B9YPT1-F1
#
_cell.length_a   1.000
_cell.length_b   1.000
_cell.length_c   1.000
_cell.angle_alpha   90.00
_cell.angle_beta   90.00
_cell.angle_gamma   90.00
#
_symmetry.space_group_name_H-M   'P 1'
#
loop_
_entity.id
_entity.type
_entity.pdbx_description
1 polymer ?
#
loop_
_entity_poly.entity_id
_entity_poly.type
_entity_poly.pdbx_seq_one_letter_code
_entity_poly.pdbx_strand_id
1 'polypeptide(L)'
;MNALRSTNILLAAIALLLLALVLRPVRAPEPVLAQSTDTNYFFEPGTFLVRAPDNSQQVYSKVVVDLSNGRVWAFPTLTPSPYPSDPVYNKPQTSHPFEIGRFALEDTKKFDPLSLQK
;
A
#
# COMPACT_ATOMS: atom_id res chain seq x y z
N MET A 1 -24.08 41.33 -34.56
CA MET A 1 -24.78 40.66 -33.43
C MET A 1 -24.70 39.13 -33.44
N ASN A 2 -24.29 38.48 -34.54
CA ASN A 2 -24.26 37.00 -34.64
C ASN A 2 -23.03 36.36 -34.00
N ALA A 3 -21.86 37.02 -34.05
CA ALA A 3 -20.61 36.50 -33.47
C ALA A 3 -20.68 36.34 -31.94
N LEU A 4 -21.34 37.27 -31.23
CA LEU A 4 -21.51 37.17 -29.78
C LEU A 4 -22.43 36.00 -29.39
N ARG A 5 -23.46 35.72 -30.20
CA ARG A 5 -24.37 34.59 -29.98
C ARG A 5 -23.66 33.25 -30.19
N SER A 6 -22.86 33.11 -31.25
CA SER A 6 -22.09 31.88 -31.50
C SER A 6 -21.03 31.64 -30.42
N THR A 7 -20.34 32.69 -29.96
CA THR A 7 -19.38 32.59 -28.85
C THR A 7 -20.06 32.12 -27.57
N ASN A 8 -21.21 32.69 -27.19
CA ASN A 8 -21.91 32.28 -25.97
C ASN A 8 -22.41 30.84 -26.02
N ILE A 9 -22.87 30.37 -27.18
CA ILE A 9 -23.27 28.97 -27.38
C ILE A 9 -22.06 28.04 -27.23
N LEU A 10 -20.92 28.42 -27.78
CA LEU A 10 -19.69 27.63 -27.68
C LEU A 10 -19.20 27.56 -26.22
N LEU A 11 -19.21 28.68 -25.49
CA LEU A 11 -18.86 28.69 -24.06
C LEU A 11 -19.81 27.82 -23.24
N ALA A 12 -21.12 27.87 -23.51
CA ALA A 12 -22.10 27.03 -22.82
C ALA A 12 -21.86 25.54 -23.08
N ALA A 13 -21.54 25.16 -24.33
CA ALA A 13 -21.20 23.79 -24.68
C ALA A 13 -19.94 23.30 -23.96
N ILE A 14 -18.88 24.12 -23.92
CA ILE A 14 -17.64 23.79 -23.21
C ILE A 14 -17.91 23.64 -21.70
N ALA A 15 -18.66 24.56 -21.10
CA ALA A 15 -18.99 24.50 -19.68
C ALA A 15 -19.74 23.21 -19.31
N LEU A 16 -20.70 22.77 -20.14
CA LEU A 16 -21.42 21.52 -19.94
C LEU A 16 -20.52 20.29 -20.07
N LEU A 17 -19.62 20.27 -21.05
CA LEU A 17 -18.66 19.17 -21.23
C LEU A 17 -17.67 19.08 -20.05
N LEU A 18 -17.18 20.22 -19.56
CA LEU A 18 -16.30 20.27 -18.40
C LEU A 18 -17.02 19.82 -17.13
N LEU A 19 -18.28 20.23 -16.93
CA LEU A 19 -19.10 19.79 -15.81
C LEU A 19 -19.30 18.26 -15.83
N ALA A 20 -19.55 17.69 -17.01
CA ALA A 20 -19.67 16.24 -17.16
C ALA A 20 -18.35 15.51 -16.81
N LEU A 21 -17.20 16.09 -17.14
CA LEU A 21 -15.89 15.54 -16.81
C LEU A 21 -15.64 15.53 -15.30
N VAL A 22 -15.99 16.62 -14.61
CA VAL A 22 -15.86 16.75 -13.14
C VAL A 22 -16.79 15.79 -12.40
N LEU A 23 -17.95 15.46 -12.97
CA LEU A 23 -18.91 14.50 -12.38
C LEU A 23 -18.56 13.03 -12.65
N ARG A 24 -17.57 12.74 -13.51
CA ARG A 24 -17.10 11.37 -13.80
C ARG A 24 -16.70 10.55 -12.55
N PRO A 25 -15.86 11.05 -11.61
CA PRO A 25 -15.48 10.29 -10.41
C PRO A 25 -16.65 9.93 -9.48
N VAL A 26 -17.77 10.66 -9.56
CA VAL A 26 -18.97 10.36 -8.77
C VAL A 26 -19.74 9.15 -9.33
N ARG A 27 -19.69 8.93 -10.65
CA ARG A 27 -20.43 7.85 -11.33
C ARG A 27 -19.59 6.61 -11.61
N ALA A 28 -18.27 6.78 -11.75
CA ALA A 28 -17.32 5.69 -11.93
C ALA A 28 -16.09 5.98 -11.05
N PRO A 29 -16.12 5.58 -9.77
CA PRO A 29 -14.93 5.59 -8.94
C PRO A 29 -13.84 4.83 -9.69
N GLU A 30 -12.62 5.36 -9.74
CA GLU A 30 -11.52 4.57 -10.27
C GLU A 30 -11.41 3.28 -9.45
N PRO A 31 -11.30 2.11 -10.11
CA PRO A 31 -11.07 0.88 -9.39
C PRO A 31 -9.75 1.05 -8.64
N VAL A 32 -9.81 1.09 -7.32
CA VAL A 32 -8.61 1.04 -6.49
C VAL A 32 -8.03 -0.35 -6.70
N LEU A 33 -7.01 -0.43 -7.57
CA LEU A 33 -6.24 -1.64 -7.75
C LEU A 33 -5.56 -1.90 -6.40
N ALA A 34 -6.03 -2.92 -5.67
CA ALA A 34 -5.32 -3.45 -4.49
C ALA A 34 -3.89 -3.92 -4.84
N GLN A 35 -3.61 -4.05 -6.13
CA GLN A 35 -2.33 -4.33 -6.74
C GLN A 35 -1.63 -2.99 -7.01
N SER A 36 -1.08 -2.36 -5.98
CA SER A 36 -0.14 -1.26 -6.21
C SER A 36 1.05 -1.81 -7.02
N THR A 37 1.29 -1.25 -8.20
CA THR A 37 2.41 -1.61 -9.10
C THR A 37 3.78 -1.35 -8.46
N ASP A 38 3.81 -0.63 -7.34
CA ASP A 38 5.02 -0.07 -6.73
C ASP A 38 5.20 -0.50 -5.27
N THR A 39 4.77 -1.71 -4.93
CA THR A 39 4.91 -2.20 -3.57
C THR A 39 6.27 -2.85 -3.41
N ASN A 40 7.28 -2.04 -3.04
CA ASN A 40 8.56 -2.54 -2.54
C ASN A 40 8.41 -3.30 -1.21
N TYR A 41 7.21 -3.56 -0.71
CA TYR A 41 6.96 -4.27 0.54
C TYR A 41 6.50 -5.71 0.27
N PHE A 42 7.27 -6.66 0.78
CA PHE A 42 6.87 -8.06 0.82
C PHE A 42 6.29 -8.39 2.19
N PHE A 43 5.01 -8.79 2.21
CA PHE A 43 4.35 -9.26 3.43
C PHE A 43 4.58 -10.76 3.59
N GLU A 44 5.26 -11.16 4.65
CA GLU A 44 5.49 -12.58 4.90
C GLU A 44 4.17 -13.32 5.18
N PRO A 45 3.99 -14.53 4.63
CA PRO A 45 2.83 -15.37 4.95
C PRO A 45 2.79 -15.73 6.45
N GLY A 46 1.60 -15.64 7.06
CA GLY A 46 1.40 -15.95 8.47
C GLY A 46 1.58 -14.76 9.43
N THR A 47 1.60 -15.09 10.72
CA THR A 47 1.76 -14.18 11.86
C THR A 47 2.77 -14.81 12.80
N PHE A 48 3.72 -14.02 13.31
CA PHE A 48 4.85 -14.53 14.09
C PHE A 48 4.90 -13.87 15.46
N LEU A 49 5.34 -14.61 16.47
CA LEU A 49 5.64 -14.02 17.78
C LEU A 49 7.01 -13.34 17.69
N VAL A 50 7.00 -12.02 17.55
CA VAL A 50 8.20 -11.23 17.32
C VAL A 50 8.61 -10.51 18.59
N ARG A 51 9.92 -10.42 18.84
CA ARG A 51 10.51 -9.69 19.95
C ARG A 51 11.25 -8.47 19.42
N ALA A 52 11.01 -7.31 20.03
CA ALA A 52 11.71 -6.09 19.67
C ALA A 52 13.21 -6.19 20.02
N PRO A 53 14.12 -5.61 19.21
CA PRO A 53 15.57 -5.70 19.44
C PRO A 53 16.03 -5.11 20.78
N ASP A 54 15.29 -4.12 21.28
CA ASP A 54 15.51 -3.47 22.58
C ASP A 54 14.88 -4.25 23.75
N ASN A 55 14.28 -5.41 23.48
CA ASN A 55 13.59 -6.27 24.44
C ASN A 55 12.40 -5.59 25.14
N SER A 56 11.87 -4.49 24.59
CA SER A 56 10.75 -3.73 25.17
C SER A 56 9.41 -4.46 25.06
N GLN A 57 9.24 -5.28 24.02
CA GLN A 57 8.00 -5.97 23.74
C GLN A 57 8.20 -7.32 23.03
N GLN A 58 7.29 -8.25 23.29
CA GLN A 58 7.16 -9.51 22.56
C GLN A 58 5.69 -9.70 22.19
N VAL A 59 5.38 -9.68 20.89
CA VAL A 59 4.01 -9.56 20.41
C VAL A 59 3.81 -10.28 19.08
N TYR A 60 2.64 -10.88 18.89
CA TYR A 60 2.25 -11.40 17.58
C TYR A 60 2.23 -10.26 16.56
N SER A 61 2.87 -10.49 15.42
CA SER A 61 3.06 -9.47 14.41
C SER A 61 3.03 -10.04 12.99
N LYS A 62 2.58 -9.19 12.06
CA LYS A 62 2.77 -9.39 10.63
C LYS A 62 4.14 -8.85 10.24
N VAL A 63 4.96 -9.66 9.59
CA VAL A 63 6.31 -9.25 9.16
C VAL A 63 6.25 -8.71 7.75
N VAL A 64 6.93 -7.59 7.52
CA VAL A 64 7.02 -6.89 6.25
C VAL A 64 8.48 -6.60 5.95
N VAL A 65 8.91 -6.94 4.75
CA VAL A 65 10.25 -6.65 4.26
C VAL A 65 10.16 -5.55 3.21
N ASP A 66 10.89 -4.46 3.43
CA ASP A 66 11.13 -3.46 2.41
C ASP A 66 12.23 -3.97 1.46
N LEU A 67 11.84 -4.39 0.27
CA LEU A 67 12.69 -4.91 -0.79
C LEU A 67 13.62 -3.85 -1.40
N SER A 68 13.40 -2.56 -1.14
CA SER A 68 14.28 -1.49 -1.65
C SER A 68 15.57 -1.35 -0.84
N ASN A 69 15.53 -1.65 0.46
CA ASN A 69 16.64 -1.42 1.39
C ASN A 69 16.89 -2.59 2.37
N GLY A 70 16.06 -3.64 2.30
CA GLY A 70 16.13 -4.84 3.11
C GLY A 70 15.58 -4.69 4.53
N ARG A 71 15.06 -3.53 4.95
CA ARG A 71 14.55 -3.33 6.32
C ARG A 71 13.35 -4.22 6.59
N VAL A 72 13.34 -4.80 7.78
CA VAL A 72 12.29 -5.70 8.22
C VAL A 72 11.51 -5.03 9.34
N TRP A 73 10.21 -4.92 9.12
CA TRP A 73 9.26 -4.27 10.01
C TRP A 73 8.28 -5.30 10.56
N ALA A 74 8.01 -5.22 11.86
CA ALA A 74 6.95 -5.99 12.51
C ALA A 74 5.76 -5.09 12.80
N PHE A 75 4.58 -5.45 12.29
CA PHE A 75 3.31 -4.79 12.59
C PHE A 75 2.56 -5.61 13.64
N PRO A 76 2.45 -5.15 14.89
CA PRO A 76 1.71 -5.84 15.94
C PRO A 76 0.26 -6.16 15.53
N THR A 77 -0.15 -7.41 15.72
CA THR A 77 -1.53 -7.88 15.56
C THR A 77 -2.19 -8.19 16.90
N LEU A 78 -1.42 -8.27 17.99
CA LEU A 78 -1.81 -8.62 19.37
C LEU A 78 -2.37 -10.04 19.54
N THR A 79 -2.94 -10.62 18.49
CA THR A 79 -3.46 -11.99 18.42
C THR A 79 -2.78 -12.75 17.29
N PRO A 80 -2.89 -14.09 17.25
CA PRO A 80 -2.39 -14.90 16.12
C PRO A 80 -3.07 -14.59 14.76
N SER A 81 -4.14 -13.79 14.75
CA SER A 81 -4.81 -13.35 13.53
C SER A 81 -3.86 -12.54 12.62
N PRO A 82 -3.97 -12.65 11.29
CA PRO A 82 -3.12 -11.91 10.35
C PRO A 82 -3.40 -10.41 10.28
N TYR A 83 -4.47 -9.94 10.92
CA TYR A 83 -4.87 -8.53 10.92
C TYR A 83 -4.82 -7.95 12.34
N PRO A 84 -4.51 -6.65 12.49
CA PRO A 84 -4.58 -5.98 13.78
C PRO A 84 -5.97 -6.09 14.38
N SER A 85 -6.04 -6.70 15.57
CA SER A 85 -7.27 -6.81 16.33
C SER A 85 -7.00 -6.57 17.81
N ASP A 86 -7.95 -5.91 18.47
CA ASP A 86 -7.89 -5.68 19.91
C ASP A 86 -9.10 -6.40 20.54
N PRO A 87 -8.88 -7.36 21.47
CA PRO A 87 -9.98 -8.09 22.10
C PRO A 87 -10.80 -7.20 23.05
N VAL A 88 -10.31 -6.04 23.44
CA VAL A 88 -10.94 -5.09 24.35
C VAL A 88 -11.77 -4.05 23.59
N TYR A 89 -11.25 -3.55 22.45
CA TYR A 89 -11.88 -2.46 21.70
C TYR A 89 -12.40 -2.88 20.33
N ASN A 90 -13.72 -2.81 20.15
CA ASN A 90 -14.41 -3.16 18.89
C ASN A 90 -14.36 -2.07 17.80
N LYS A 91 -13.25 -1.31 17.72
CA LYS A 91 -13.02 -0.32 16.66
C LYS A 91 -11.94 -0.85 15.71
N PRO A 92 -11.94 -0.43 14.43
CA PRO A 92 -10.82 -0.71 13.53
C PRO A 92 -9.49 -0.27 14.17
N GLN A 93 -8.51 -1.17 14.16
CA GLN A 93 -7.21 -0.93 14.79
C GLN A 93 -6.17 -0.54 13.74
N THR A 94 -5.33 0.42 14.09
CA THR A 94 -4.15 0.80 13.30
C THR A 94 -2.91 0.26 14.00
N SER A 95 -2.12 -0.54 13.29
CA SER A 95 -0.88 -1.10 13.80
C SER A 95 0.30 -0.22 13.44
N HIS A 96 1.12 0.15 14.43
CA HIS A 96 2.34 0.92 14.23
C HIS A 96 3.55 -0.03 14.20
N PRO A 97 4.34 -0.03 13.11
CA PRO A 97 5.43 -0.96 12.98
C PRO A 97 6.63 -0.57 13.84
N PHE A 98 7.46 -1.57 14.15
CA PHE A 98 8.80 -1.39 14.70
C PHE A 98 9.82 -2.19 13.88
N GLU A 99 11.04 -1.65 13.76
CA GLU A 99 12.12 -2.29 13.01
C GLU A 99 12.66 -3.47 13.81
N ILE A 100 12.80 -4.63 13.17
CA ILE A 100 13.31 -5.86 13.81
C ILE A 100 14.64 -6.32 13.24
N GLY A 101 15.05 -5.74 12.11
CA GLY A 101 16.32 -6.04 11.47
C GLY A 101 16.37 -5.53 10.04
N ARG A 102 17.42 -5.95 9.34
CA ARG A 102 17.66 -5.61 7.94
C ARG A 102 18.36 -6.76 7.24
N PHE A 103 17.87 -7.16 6.08
CA PHE A 103 18.60 -8.01 5.15
C PHE A 103 19.64 -7.18 4.40
N ALA A 104 20.88 -7.64 4.35
CA ALA A 104 21.92 -7.05 3.52
C ALA A 104 21.71 -7.49 2.05
N LEU A 105 20.71 -6.92 1.39
CA LEU A 105 20.37 -7.25 -0.01
C LEU A 105 21.56 -7.01 -0.94
N GLU A 106 22.42 -6.04 -0.59
CA GLU A 106 23.68 -5.73 -1.26
C GLU A 106 24.66 -6.90 -1.34
N ASP A 107 24.60 -7.84 -0.39
CA ASP A 107 25.48 -9.01 -0.34
C ASP A 107 24.95 -10.17 -1.19
N THR A 108 23.75 -10.03 -1.77
CA THR A 108 23.09 -11.10 -2.52
C THR A 108 23.58 -11.11 -3.97
N LYS A 109 23.97 -12.28 -4.47
CA LYS A 109 24.24 -12.47 -5.90
C LYS A 109 22.94 -12.30 -6.68
N LYS A 110 22.98 -11.50 -7.75
CA LYS A 110 21.85 -11.37 -8.67
C LYS A 110 21.48 -12.76 -9.20
N PHE A 111 20.22 -13.13 -9.07
CA PHE A 111 19.71 -14.39 -9.61
C PHE A 111 19.86 -14.37 -11.14
N ASP A 112 20.64 -15.31 -11.67
CA ASP A 112 20.75 -15.57 -13.09
C ASP A 112 20.04 -16.90 -13.41
N PRO A 113 18.86 -16.86 -14.06
CA PRO A 113 18.11 -18.08 -14.37
C PRO A 113 18.87 -19.03 -15.32
N LEU A 114 19.86 -18.54 -16.07
CA LEU A 114 20.65 -19.33 -17.01
C LEU A 114 21.77 -20.13 -16.33
N SER A 115 22.11 -19.83 -15.07
CA SER A 115 23.16 -20.56 -14.34
C SER A 115 22.74 -21.95 -13.88
N LEU A 116 21.43 -22.26 -13.90
CA LEU A 116 20.86 -23.54 -13.46
C LEU A 116 20.79 -24.61 -14.56
N GLN A 117 21.17 -24.28 -15.80
CA GLN A 117 21.09 -25.17 -16.96
C GLN A 117 22.42 -25.84 -17.35
N LYS A 118 23.42 -25.82 -16.46
CA LYS A 118 24.77 -26.34 -16.72
C LYS A 118 25.09 -27.51 -15.80
#